data_AF-A0A3D0SLV0-F1
#
_entry.id   AF-A0A3D0SLV0-F1
#
_cell.length_a   1.000
_cell.length_b   1.000
_cell.length_c   1.000
_cell.angle_alpha   90.00
_cell.angle_beta   90.00
_cell.angle_gamma   90.00
#
_symmetry.space_group_name_H-M   'P 1'
#
loop_
_entity.id
_entity.type
_entity.pdbx_description
1 polymer ?
#
loop_
_entity_poly.entity_id
_entity_poly.type
_entity_poly.pdbx_seq_one_letter_code
_entity_poly.pdbx_strand_id
1 'polypeptide(L)'
;LLAGDPAGFPNGRRLSDDVTDIAARAVAGVLAGGSFAGFPHSRIGDGVNVNDVPYRESFPYLGLAHSGRNSRHADPGESGCEDVCPLD
;
A
#
# COMPACT_ATOMS: atom_id res chain seq x y z
N LEU A 1 -17.60 2.22 -9.84
CA LEU A 1 -16.98 1.12 -9.06
C LEU A 1 -15.61 0.85 -9.65
N LEU A 2 -14.56 0.82 -8.84
CA LEU A 2 -13.22 0.46 -9.33
C LEU A 2 -13.27 -1.00 -9.77
N ALA A 3 -12.97 -1.30 -11.04
CA ALA A 3 -13.06 -2.65 -11.62
C ALA A 3 -14.39 -3.40 -11.36
N GLY A 4 -15.51 -2.68 -11.15
CA GLY A 4 -16.81 -3.29 -10.87
C GLY A 4 -17.01 -3.80 -9.43
N ASP A 5 -16.03 -3.60 -8.54
CA ASP A 5 -16.11 -4.03 -7.14
C ASP A 5 -16.77 -2.95 -6.26
N PRO A 6 -17.96 -3.21 -5.66
CA PRO A 6 -18.63 -2.28 -4.75
C PRO A 6 -18.00 -2.19 -3.36
N ALA A 7 -17.19 -3.18 -2.94
CA ALA A 7 -16.54 -3.18 -1.63
C ALA A 7 -15.27 -2.30 -1.60
N GLY A 8 -14.71 -1.99 -2.77
CA GLY A 8 -13.50 -1.17 -2.91
C GLY A 8 -13.75 0.33 -2.81
N PHE A 9 -12.68 1.08 -2.56
CA PHE A 9 -12.66 2.55 -2.68
C PHE A 9 -13.20 3.01 -4.06
N PRO A 10 -14.00 4.10 -4.17
CA PRO A 10 -14.36 5.08 -3.12
C PRO A 10 -15.68 4.80 -2.37
N ASN A 11 -16.54 3.92 -2.88
CA ASN A 11 -17.86 3.67 -2.29
C ASN A 11 -17.81 2.64 -1.13
N GLY A 12 -16.70 1.93 -1.00
CA GLY A 12 -16.31 1.16 0.17
C GLY A 12 -14.85 1.47 0.55
N ARG A 13 -14.26 0.58 1.33
CA ARG A 13 -12.81 0.52 1.58
C ARG A 13 -12.50 -0.87 2.09
N ARG A 14 -11.95 -1.72 1.23
CA ARG A 14 -11.41 -3.00 1.70
C ARG A 14 -10.24 -2.71 2.61
N LEU A 15 -10.01 -3.60 3.58
CA LEU A 15 -8.89 -3.46 4.50
C LEU A 15 -7.53 -3.38 3.77
N SER A 16 -7.44 -4.06 2.63
CA SER A 16 -6.27 -4.15 1.77
C SER A 16 -6.27 -3.15 0.61
N ASP A 17 -7.21 -2.20 0.55
CA ASP A 17 -7.16 -1.16 -0.48
C ASP A 17 -6.03 -0.18 -0.16
N ASP A 18 -5.09 -0.03 -1.09
CA ASP A 18 -4.13 1.07 -1.09
C ASP A 18 -4.82 2.33 -1.63
N VAL A 19 -5.48 3.04 -0.73
CA VAL A 19 -6.28 4.22 -1.08
C VAL A 19 -5.41 5.34 -1.65
N THR A 20 -4.18 5.48 -1.18
CA THR A 20 -3.26 6.53 -1.65
C THR A 20 -2.93 6.30 -3.12
N ASP A 21 -2.51 5.09 -3.48
CA ASP A 21 -2.18 4.74 -4.87
C ASP A 21 -3.40 4.79 -5.78
N ILE A 22 -4.55 4.26 -5.32
CA ILE A 22 -5.79 4.30 -6.09
C ILE A 22 -6.20 5.75 -6.38
N ALA A 23 -6.16 6.63 -5.37
CA ALA A 23 -6.52 8.03 -5.53
C ALA A 23 -5.53 8.77 -6.44
N ALA A 24 -4.22 8.55 -6.26
CA ALA A 24 -3.19 9.17 -7.09
C ALA A 24 -3.33 8.78 -8.57
N ARG A 25 -3.57 7.50 -8.87
CA ARG A 25 -3.82 7.01 -10.23
C ARG A 25 -5.14 7.52 -10.81
N ALA A 26 -6.17 7.67 -9.98
CA ALA A 26 -7.43 8.26 -10.41
C ALA A 26 -7.26 9.74 -10.81
N VAL A 27 -6.53 10.52 -10.00
CA VAL A 27 -6.21 11.93 -10.30
C VAL A 27 -5.34 12.05 -11.55
N ALA A 28 -4.40 11.12 -11.76
CA ALA A 28 -3.60 11.06 -12.97
C ALA A 28 -4.41 10.68 -14.23
N GLY A 29 -5.67 10.30 -14.08
CA GLY A 29 -6.55 9.96 -15.21
C GLY A 29 -6.37 8.55 -15.75
N VAL A 30 -5.75 7.63 -14.99
CA VAL A 30 -5.47 6.25 -15.45
C VAL A 30 -6.75 5.52 -15.86
N LEU A 31 -7.85 5.77 -15.14
CA LEU A 31 -9.15 5.16 -15.41
C LEU A 31 -9.91 5.81 -16.57
N ALA A 32 -9.49 7.00 -17.01
CA ALA A 32 -10.13 7.74 -18.10
C ALA A 32 -9.66 7.28 -19.50
N GLY A 33 -8.58 6.50 -19.57
CA GLY A 33 -8.07 5.96 -20.83
C GLY A 33 -7.03 6.85 -21.53
N GLY A 34 -6.75 6.54 -22.79
CA GLY A 34 -5.83 7.31 -23.65
C GLY A 34 -4.37 7.26 -23.18
N SER A 35 -3.65 8.37 -23.35
CA SER A 35 -2.22 8.49 -23.02
C SER A 35 -1.90 8.29 -21.53
N PHE A 36 -2.90 8.42 -20.66
CA PHE A 36 -2.76 8.29 -19.20
C PHE A 36 -3.06 6.88 -18.67
N ALA A 37 -3.58 5.97 -19.50
CA ALA A 37 -3.91 4.61 -19.06
C ALA A 37 -2.68 3.73 -18.80
N GLY A 38 -1.57 4.04 -19.47
CA GLY A 38 -0.35 3.23 -19.46
C GLY A 38 0.77 3.81 -18.59
N PHE A 39 1.94 3.16 -18.68
CA PHE A 39 3.17 3.67 -18.10
C PHE A 39 3.51 5.06 -18.67
N PRO A 40 4.03 6.01 -17.84
CA PRO A 40 4.37 5.86 -16.42
C PRO A 40 3.19 6.07 -15.44
N HIS A 41 2.08 6.62 -15.92
CA HIS A 41 0.96 7.07 -15.09
C HIS A 41 0.31 5.93 -14.28
N SER A 42 0.24 4.73 -14.86
CA SER A 42 -0.29 3.54 -14.17
C SER A 42 0.59 3.04 -13.01
N ARG A 43 1.81 3.57 -12.85
CA ARG A 43 2.75 3.23 -11.76
C ARG A 43 2.89 4.34 -10.72
N ILE A 44 2.07 5.38 -10.76
CA ILE A 44 2.06 6.39 -9.71
C ILE A 44 1.63 5.72 -8.39
N GLY A 45 2.41 5.98 -7.33
CA GLY A 45 2.15 5.51 -5.98
C GLY A 45 3.07 6.16 -4.95
N ASP A 46 2.85 5.89 -3.67
CA ASP A 46 3.64 6.44 -2.56
C ASP A 46 4.88 5.58 -2.20
N GLY A 47 5.02 4.41 -2.82
CA GLY A 47 6.13 3.47 -2.61
C GLY A 47 5.90 2.46 -1.50
N VAL A 48 4.80 2.54 -0.75
CA VAL A 48 4.48 1.68 0.40
C VAL A 48 3.46 0.61 -0.02
N ASN A 49 3.93 -0.39 -0.75
CA ASN A 49 3.06 -1.39 -1.38
C ASN A 49 2.68 -2.59 -0.48
N VAL A 50 3.31 -2.72 0.69
CA VAL A 50 3.09 -3.83 1.62
C VAL A 50 3.09 -3.34 3.05
N ASN A 51 2.30 -4.00 3.91
CA ASN A 51 2.43 -3.84 5.34
C ASN A 51 3.68 -4.58 5.83
N ASP A 52 4.31 -4.01 6.84
CA ASP A 52 5.40 -4.62 7.61
C ASP A 52 4.98 -5.87 8.39
N VAL A 53 3.70 -5.96 8.76
CA VAL A 53 3.08 -7.14 9.36
C VAL A 53 1.84 -7.59 8.56
N PRO A 54 1.63 -8.90 8.39
CA PRO A 54 0.48 -9.40 7.64
C PRO A 54 -0.84 -9.12 8.38
N TYR A 55 -1.95 -9.13 7.64
CA TYR A 55 -3.28 -9.12 8.22
C TYR A 55 -3.54 -10.38 9.05
N ARG A 56 -4.37 -10.23 10.08
CA ARG A 56 -4.79 -11.33 10.94
C ARG A 56 -6.07 -11.97 10.37
N GLU A 57 -6.22 -13.27 10.58
CA GLU A 57 -7.44 -14.01 10.18
C GLU A 57 -8.60 -13.82 11.17
N SER A 58 -8.33 -13.22 12.33
CA SER A 58 -9.32 -12.97 13.37
C SER A 58 -9.26 -11.52 13.84
N PHE A 59 -10.39 -11.04 14.37
CA PHE A 59 -10.50 -9.68 14.86
C PHE A 59 -9.53 -9.40 16.04
N PRO A 60 -8.82 -8.25 16.04
CA PRO A 60 -8.76 -7.23 14.98
C PRO A 60 -7.93 -7.71 13.79
N TYR A 61 -8.45 -7.52 12.56
CA TYR A 61 -7.82 -7.98 11.32
C TYR A 61 -6.53 -7.23 10.95
N LEU A 62 -6.29 -6.06 11.55
CA LEU A 62 -5.05 -5.29 11.40
C LEU A 62 -3.93 -5.86 12.29
N GLY A 63 -2.69 -5.68 11.84
CA GLY A 63 -1.52 -5.83 12.68
C GLY A 63 -1.62 -4.96 13.95
N LEU A 64 -1.07 -5.44 15.05
CA LEU A 64 -0.97 -4.63 16.26
C LEU A 64 0.04 -3.51 16.04
N ALA A 65 -0.16 -2.39 16.74
CA ALA A 65 0.81 -1.31 16.75
C ALA A 65 2.18 -1.81 17.25
N HIS A 66 3.25 -1.32 16.64
CA HIS A 66 4.60 -1.60 17.11
C HIS A 66 4.80 -1.11 18.54
N SER A 67 5.59 -1.87 19.31
CA SER A 67 5.94 -1.49 20.67
C SER A 67 6.76 -0.20 20.66
N GLY A 68 6.25 0.89 21.24
CA GLY A 68 7.01 2.13 21.35
C GLY A 68 8.21 2.06 22.31
N ARG A 69 8.30 1.03 23.16
CA ARG A 69 9.46 0.82 24.06
C ARG A 69 10.54 -0.05 23.42
N ASN A 70 10.13 -1.02 22.61
CA ASN A 70 11.02 -1.98 21.97
C ASN A 70 11.03 -1.81 20.45
N SER A 71 10.79 -0.59 19.95
CA SER A 71 10.92 -0.29 18.53
C SER A 71 12.40 -0.12 18.20
N ARG A 72 12.87 -0.82 17.16
CA ARG A 72 14.18 -0.55 16.57
C ARG A 72 13.96 0.11 15.21
N HIS A 73 14.65 1.21 14.95
CA HIS A 73 14.83 1.67 13.59
C HIS A 73 15.96 0.82 13.01
N ALA A 74 15.66 0.03 11.97
CA ALA A 74 16.68 -0.69 11.24
C ALA A 74 17.15 0.24 10.11
N ASP A 75 18.34 0.79 10.28
CA ASP A 75 18.96 1.62 9.26
C ASP A 75 19.50 0.72 8.12
N PRO A 76 19.55 1.21 6.86
CA PRO A 76 20.20 0.50 5.77
C PRO A 76 21.66 0.16 6.14
N GLY A 77 21.96 -1.13 6.34
CA GLY A 77 23.30 -1.64 6.65
C GLY A 77 23.52 -2.16 8.08
N GLU A 78 22.52 -2.11 8.96
CA GLU A 78 22.63 -2.66 10.32
C GLU A 78 22.47 -4.19 10.36
N SER A 79 23.23 -4.86 11.24
CA SER A 79 23.17 -6.32 11.41
C SER A 79 21.77 -6.75 11.87
N GLY A 80 21.08 -7.54 11.05
CA GLY A 80 19.69 -7.97 11.28
C GLY A 80 18.70 -7.59 10.17
N CYS A 81 19.15 -6.89 9.12
CA CYS A 81 18.47 -6.85 7.82
C CYS A 81 18.88 -8.09 6.99
N GLU A 82 18.37 -9.26 7.38
CA GLU A 82 18.50 -10.46 6.54
C GLU A 82 17.20 -10.61 5.74
N ASP A 83 17.37 -10.54 4.41
CA ASP A 83 16.46 -10.93 3.32
C ASP A 83 15.63 -9.85 2.60
N VAL A 84 15.11 -8.78 3.23
CA VAL A 84 14.51 -7.64 2.50
C VAL A 84 14.62 -6.33 3.31
N CYS A 85 15.68 -5.56 3.06
CA CYS A 85 15.75 -4.15 3.45
C CYS A 85 15.18 -3.35 2.25
N PRO A 86 14.13 -2.50 2.40
CA PRO A 86 13.65 -1.66 1.31
C PRO A 86 14.80 -0.78 0.83
N LEU A 87 15.25 -0.99 -0.40
CA LEU A 87 16.17 -0.08 -1.06
C LEU A 87 15.31 1.00 -1.72
N ASP A 88 15.65 2.25 -1.40
CA ASP A 88 15.03 3.48 -1.94
C ASP A 88 14.78 3.44 -3.45
#